data_AF-A0A2N2ST08-F1
#
_entry.id   AF-A0A2N2ST08-F1
#
_cell.length_a   1.000
_cell.length_b   1.000
_cell.length_c   1.000
_cell.angle_alpha   90.00
_cell.angle_beta   90.00
_cell.angle_gamma   90.00
#
_symmetry.space_group_name_H-M   'P 1'
#
loop_
_entity.id
_entity.type
_entity.pdbx_description
1 polymer ?
#
loop_
_entity_poly.entity_id
_entity_poly.type
_entity_poly.pdbx_seq_one_letter_code
_entity_poly.pdbx_strand_id
1 'polypeptide(L)'
;EMDRKLDALSDIVLLPFRESHEDIRTVVRDLEMFPRAYAVPSQWPSNAWQRDAADRNVAQLMGAYRHRILNPVGALSASKLLLQKQVPEQLPTPLANACRAFGRQVLEVLEIDVADIGETHGLTIGSDERLSSAEMPLRLNPTSRRPH
;
A
#
# COMPACT_ATOMS: atom_id res chain seq x y z
N GLU A 1 15.11 12.33 24.74
CA GLU A 1 15.01 11.41 25.90
C GLU A 1 13.67 10.65 25.90
N MET A 2 12.57 11.33 25.56
CA MET A 2 11.23 10.73 25.46
C MET A 2 11.14 9.60 24.44
N ASP A 3 11.69 9.76 23.24
CA ASP A 3 11.58 8.74 22.17
C ASP A 3 12.25 7.41 22.55
N ARG A 4 13.38 7.46 23.26
CA ARG A 4 14.05 6.26 23.78
C ARG A 4 13.24 5.55 24.87
N LYS A 5 12.46 6.30 25.66
CA LYS A 5 11.54 5.72 26.65
C LYS A 5 10.34 5.07 25.97
N LEU A 6 9.80 5.70 24.93
CA LEU A 6 8.70 5.13 24.13
C LEU A 6 9.14 3.87 23.38
N ASP A 7 10.33 3.88 22.78
CA ASP A 7 10.92 2.71 22.13
C ASP A 7 11.07 1.52 23.09
N ALA A 8 11.52 1.77 24.32
CA ALA A 8 11.64 0.73 25.35
C ALA A 8 10.29 0.13 25.81
N LEU A 9 9.19 0.86 25.62
CA LEU A 9 7.84 0.43 26.01
C LEU A 9 7.01 -0.13 24.85
N SER A 10 7.47 0.04 23.61
CA SER A 10 6.72 -0.33 22.40
C SER A 10 7.15 -1.70 21.89
N ASP A 11 6.19 -2.53 21.48
CA ASP A 11 6.50 -3.80 20.83
C ASP A 11 7.11 -3.59 19.43
N ILE A 12 6.66 -2.52 18.75
CA ILE A 12 7.09 -2.10 17.42
C ILE A 12 7.15 -0.58 17.31
N VAL A 13 8.13 -0.07 16.56
CA VAL A 13 8.23 1.33 16.15
C VAL A 13 8.14 1.43 14.64
N LEU A 14 7.25 2.28 14.13
CA LEU A 14 7.05 2.49 12.70
C LEU A 14 7.52 3.89 12.31
N LEU A 15 8.37 3.97 11.29
CA LEU A 15 8.97 5.21 10.81
C LEU A 15 8.48 5.52 9.38
N PRO A 16 7.37 6.26 9.21
CA PRO A 16 6.86 6.62 7.90
C PRO A 16 7.79 7.63 7.22
N PHE A 17 8.08 7.40 5.93
CA PHE A 17 8.91 8.30 5.13
C PHE A 17 8.42 8.34 3.66
N ARG A 18 8.72 9.41 2.93
CA ARG A 18 8.48 9.50 1.47
C ARG A 18 9.76 9.24 0.68
N GLU A 19 9.63 9.10 -0.62
CA GLU A 19 10.72 8.90 -1.59
C GLU A 19 11.71 10.08 -1.71
N SER A 20 11.48 11.15 -0.95
CA SER A 20 12.34 12.34 -0.91
C SER A 20 13.71 11.99 -0.32
N HIS A 21 14.78 12.59 -0.85
CA HIS A 21 16.15 12.39 -0.33
C HIS A 21 16.32 12.94 1.10
N GLU A 22 15.49 13.89 1.52
CA GLU A 22 15.50 14.41 2.89
C GLU A 22 14.85 13.41 3.84
N ASP A 23 13.67 12.90 3.48
CA ASP A 23 12.93 11.92 4.24
C ASP A 23 13.76 10.63 4.38
N ILE A 24 14.39 10.16 3.29
CA ILE A 24 15.27 8.98 3.29
C ILE A 24 16.46 9.15 4.25
N ARG A 25 17.13 10.31 4.24
CA ARG A 25 18.26 10.56 5.16
C ARG A 25 17.81 10.59 6.62
N THR A 26 16.63 11.14 6.87
CA THR A 26 16.05 11.22 8.22
C THR A 26 15.71 9.83 8.73
N VAL A 27 14.99 9.02 7.95
CA VAL A 27 14.61 7.67 8.37
C VAL A 27 15.83 6.75 8.55
N VAL A 28 16.89 6.91 7.75
CA VAL A 28 18.13 6.16 7.95
C VAL A 28 18.75 6.46 9.32
N ARG A 29 18.82 7.73 9.71
CA ARG A 29 19.33 8.12 11.03
C ARG A 29 18.45 7.58 12.16
N ASP A 30 17.14 7.57 11.97
CA ASP A 30 16.21 7.04 12.95
C ASP A 30 16.32 5.50 13.06
N LEU A 31 16.52 4.79 11.95
CA LEU A 31 16.76 3.34 11.94
C LEU A 31 18.06 2.93 12.65
N GLU A 32 19.08 3.79 12.61
CA GLU A 32 20.33 3.64 13.39
C GLU A 32 20.08 3.85 14.88
N MET A 33 19.22 4.81 15.23
CA MET A 33 18.91 5.16 16.62
C MET A 33 17.96 4.16 17.29
N PHE A 34 17.05 3.55 16.54
CA PHE A 34 16.02 2.63 17.02
C PHE A 34 16.17 1.27 16.35
N PRO A 35 16.96 0.32 16.91
CA PRO A 35 17.28 -0.95 16.25
C PRO A 35 16.07 -1.85 15.94
N ARG A 36 14.96 -1.67 16.66
CA ARG A 36 13.71 -2.44 16.48
C ARG A 36 12.69 -1.77 15.57
N ALA A 37 12.98 -0.58 15.06
CA ALA A 37 12.05 0.15 14.21
C ALA A 37 11.95 -0.44 12.80
N TYR A 38 10.81 -0.24 12.15
CA TYR A 38 10.60 -0.56 10.75
C TYR A 38 10.27 0.70 9.96
N ALA A 39 10.95 0.90 8.84
CA ALA A 39 10.67 2.00 7.93
C ALA A 39 9.45 1.68 7.06
N VAL A 40 8.57 2.66 6.90
CA VAL A 40 7.30 2.51 6.17
C VAL A 40 7.29 3.48 4.99
N PRO A 41 7.56 3.01 3.76
CA PRO A 41 7.44 3.84 2.57
C PRO A 41 5.97 4.28 2.44
N SER A 42 5.73 5.57 2.64
CA SER A 42 4.40 6.15 2.80
C SER A 42 4.14 7.16 1.68
N GLN A 43 2.88 7.27 1.26
CA GLN A 43 2.50 8.07 0.09
C GLN A 43 3.25 7.66 -1.18
N TRP A 44 3.53 6.36 -1.31
CA TRP A 44 4.35 5.87 -2.41
C TRP A 44 3.70 6.15 -3.77
N PRO A 45 4.48 6.56 -4.79
CA PRO A 45 3.93 6.84 -6.11
C PRO A 45 3.24 5.61 -6.72
N SER A 46 2.06 5.81 -7.31
CA SER A 46 1.33 4.76 -8.03
C SER A 46 1.73 4.68 -9.51
N ASN A 47 2.29 5.76 -10.05
CA ASN A 47 2.77 5.78 -11.43
C ASN A 47 4.00 4.86 -11.56
N ALA A 48 3.98 3.97 -12.55
CA ALA A 48 5.05 3.00 -12.79
C ALA A 48 6.46 3.61 -12.87
N TRP A 49 6.66 4.73 -13.58
CA TRP A 49 8.00 5.32 -13.72
C TRP A 49 8.46 6.01 -12.42
N GLN A 50 7.55 6.66 -11.70
CA GLN A 50 7.86 7.29 -10.42
C GLN A 50 8.14 6.25 -9.35
N ARG A 51 7.36 5.17 -9.35
CA ARG A 51 7.53 4.04 -8.44
C ARG A 51 8.89 3.37 -8.66
N ASP A 52 9.24 3.06 -9.91
CA ASP A 52 10.55 2.48 -10.24
C ASP A 52 11.72 3.39 -9.79
N ALA A 53 11.62 4.70 -10.02
CA ALA A 53 12.63 5.65 -9.56
C ALA A 53 12.74 5.69 -8.03
N ALA A 54 11.60 5.68 -7.32
CA ALA A 54 11.55 5.66 -5.87
C ALA A 54 12.13 4.35 -5.30
N ASP A 55 11.77 3.21 -5.88
CA ASP A 55 12.25 1.88 -5.49
C ASP A 55 13.78 1.78 -5.67
N ARG A 56 14.30 2.30 -6.79
CA ARG A 56 15.75 2.37 -7.03
C ARG A 56 16.48 3.26 -6.01
N ASN A 57 15.91 4.40 -5.66
CA ASN A 57 16.50 5.29 -4.66
C ASN A 57 16.57 4.60 -3.29
N VAL A 58 15.50 3.92 -2.87
CA VAL A 58 15.50 3.16 -1.61
C VAL A 58 16.49 2.01 -1.65
N ALA A 59 16.56 1.26 -2.75
CA ALA A 59 17.52 0.17 -2.90
C ALA A 59 18.98 0.68 -2.79
N GLN A 60 19.28 1.84 -3.38
CA GLN A 60 20.60 2.44 -3.34
C GLN A 60 20.96 3.03 -1.96
N LEU A 61 20.04 3.77 -1.34
CA LEU A 61 20.33 4.55 -0.13
C LEU A 61 20.07 3.78 1.16
N MET A 62 19.17 2.79 1.13
CA MET A 62 18.72 2.05 2.31
C MET A 62 18.99 0.54 2.20
N GLY A 63 19.87 0.11 1.29
CA GLY A 63 20.14 -1.32 1.03
C GLY A 63 20.54 -2.11 2.28
N ALA A 64 21.29 -1.50 3.21
CA ALA A 64 21.66 -2.12 4.49
C ALA A 64 20.44 -2.42 5.39
N TYR A 65 19.38 -1.62 5.27
CA TYR A 65 18.16 -1.71 6.07
C TYR A 65 17.03 -2.47 5.37
N ARG A 66 17.27 -3.10 4.22
CA ARG A 66 16.23 -3.75 3.39
C ARG A 66 15.27 -4.68 4.16
N HIS A 67 15.78 -5.36 5.18
CA HIS A 67 15.05 -6.32 6.01
C HIS A 67 14.12 -5.65 7.04
N ARG A 68 14.23 -4.33 7.19
CA ARG A 68 13.45 -3.47 8.10
C ARG A 68 12.63 -2.44 7.33
N ILE A 69 12.49 -2.60 6.01
CA ILE A 69 11.63 -1.75 5.17
C ILE A 69 10.37 -2.54 4.85
N LEU A 70 9.22 -1.99 5.24
CA LEU A 70 7.92 -2.57 4.93
C LEU A 70 7.53 -2.34 3.47
N ASN A 71 6.58 -3.13 2.98
CA ASN A 71 5.91 -2.93 1.71
C ASN A 71 5.30 -1.51 1.65
N PRO A 72 5.46 -0.81 0.51
CA PRO A 72 4.98 0.55 0.37
C PRO A 72 3.47 0.72 0.52
N VAL A 73 3.07 1.80 1.20
CA VAL A 73 1.67 2.27 1.25
C VAL A 73 1.50 3.38 0.23
N GLY A 74 0.67 3.12 -0.79
CA GLY A 74 0.46 4.04 -1.91
C GLY A 74 -0.17 5.38 -1.51
N ALA A 75 0.07 6.40 -2.33
CA ALA A 75 -0.58 7.70 -2.19
C ALA A 75 -2.10 7.60 -2.47
N LEU A 76 -2.91 7.73 -1.42
CA LEU A 76 -4.37 7.75 -1.52
C LEU A 76 -4.91 9.09 -1.04
N SER A 77 -5.55 9.85 -1.94
CA SER A 77 -6.17 11.15 -1.61
C SER A 77 -7.28 11.00 -0.56
N ALA A 78 -8.00 9.88 -0.58
CA ALA A 78 -9.06 9.53 0.36
C ALA A 78 -8.55 9.37 1.81
N SER A 79 -7.24 9.20 2.04
CA SER A 79 -6.68 9.09 3.40
C SER A 79 -6.98 10.31 4.27
N LYS A 80 -7.26 11.47 3.67
CA LYS A 80 -7.72 12.68 4.37
C LYS A 80 -9.02 12.48 5.14
N LEU A 81 -9.86 11.51 4.77
CA LEU A 81 -11.08 11.16 5.51
C LEU A 81 -10.74 10.68 6.94
N LEU A 82 -9.58 10.06 7.14
CA LEU A 82 -9.12 9.59 8.45
C LEU A 82 -8.70 10.73 9.39
N LEU A 83 -8.54 11.95 8.86
CA LEU A 83 -8.19 13.15 9.63
C LEU A 83 -9.41 13.98 10.03
N GLN A 84 -10.61 13.57 9.61
CA GLN A 84 -11.84 14.27 9.98
C GLN A 84 -12.19 14.01 11.44
N LYS A 85 -12.81 15.00 12.10
CA LYS A 85 -13.30 14.86 13.49
C LYS A 85 -14.26 13.69 13.64
N GLN A 86 -15.06 13.43 12.61
CA GLN A 86 -15.92 12.27 12.50
C GLN A 86 -15.44 11.48 11.29
N VAL A 87 -14.87 10.31 11.52
CA VAL A 87 -14.50 9.38 10.44
C VAL A 87 -15.79 8.75 9.91
N PRO A 88 -16.02 8.73 8.59
CA PRO A 88 -17.23 8.12 8.04
C PRO A 88 -17.29 6.63 8.36
N GLU A 89 -18.50 6.12 8.60
CA GLU A 89 -18.73 4.70 8.90
C GLU A 89 -18.24 3.77 7.76
N GLN A 90 -18.29 4.28 6.52
CA GLN A 90 -17.85 3.57 5.34
C GLN A 90 -16.68 4.30 4.69
N LEU A 91 -15.54 3.61 4.59
CA LEU A 91 -14.36 4.11 3.86
C LEU A 91 -14.44 3.71 2.38
N PRO A 92 -13.93 4.55 1.46
CA PRO A 92 -13.75 4.15 0.07
C PRO A 92 -12.93 2.85 -0.03
N THR A 93 -13.35 1.93 -0.90
CA THR A 93 -12.73 0.60 -1.04
C THR A 93 -11.20 0.63 -1.16
N PRO A 94 -10.58 1.52 -1.96
CA PRO A 94 -9.11 1.57 -2.04
C PRO A 94 -8.44 1.91 -0.71
N LEU A 95 -9.05 2.80 0.09
CA LEU A 95 -8.54 3.17 1.40
C LEU A 95 -8.74 2.03 2.41
N ALA A 96 -9.92 1.43 2.44
CA ALA A 96 -10.21 0.30 3.31
C ALA A 96 -9.24 -0.87 3.05
N ASN A 97 -8.96 -1.17 1.78
CA ASN A 97 -8.02 -2.21 1.40
C ASN A 97 -6.58 -1.88 1.78
N ALA A 98 -6.14 -0.63 1.59
CA ALA A 98 -4.81 -0.20 2.02
C ALA A 98 -4.64 -0.29 3.55
N CYS A 99 -5.65 0.12 4.33
CA CYS A 99 -5.64 0.00 5.79
C CYS A 99 -5.55 -1.47 6.23
N ARG A 100 -6.33 -2.36 5.63
CA ARG A 100 -6.29 -3.80 5.93
C ARG A 100 -4.94 -4.42 5.55
N ALA A 101 -4.41 -4.09 4.37
CA ALA A 101 -3.11 -4.59 3.92
C ALA A 101 -1.97 -4.12 4.83
N PHE A 102 -1.98 -2.85 5.23
CA PHE A 102 -1.00 -2.32 6.17
C PHE A 102 -1.11 -2.97 7.55
N GLY A 103 -2.33 -3.12 8.07
CA GLY A 103 -2.58 -3.80 9.35
C GLY A 103 -2.08 -5.25 9.34
N ARG A 104 -2.38 -6.01 8.28
CA ARG A 104 -1.88 -7.40 8.13
C ARG A 104 -0.36 -7.46 8.14
N GLN A 105 0.29 -6.56 7.41
CA GLN A 105 1.74 -6.46 7.40
C GLN A 105 2.33 -6.15 8.78
N VAL A 106 1.70 -5.26 9.57
CA VAL A 106 2.16 -4.97 10.94
C VAL A 106 1.99 -6.18 11.85
N LEU A 107 0.88 -6.92 11.71
CA LEU A 107 0.64 -8.15 12.48
C LEU A 107 1.63 -9.26 12.12
N GLU A 108 2.00 -9.36 10.84
CA GLU A 108 3.06 -10.28 10.36
C GLU A 108 4.41 -9.96 10.99
N VAL A 109 4.78 -8.68 11.07
CA VAL A 109 6.03 -8.25 11.74
C VAL A 109 6.00 -8.54 13.25
N LEU A 110 4.84 -8.44 13.87
CA LEU A 110 4.64 -8.78 15.28
C LEU A 110 4.50 -10.29 15.52
N GLU A 111 4.53 -11.12 14.48
CA GLU A 111 4.31 -12.57 14.54
C GLU A 111 2.99 -12.94 15.24
N ILE A 112 1.96 -12.11 15.07
CA ILE A 112 0.63 -12.34 15.65
C ILE A 112 -0.19 -13.13 14.63
N ASP A 113 -0.54 -14.37 15.00
CA ASP A 113 -1.45 -15.20 14.23
C ASP A 113 -2.83 -14.54 14.17
N VAL A 114 -3.15 -13.96 13.01
CA VAL A 114 -4.53 -13.62 12.69
C VAL A 114 -5.20 -14.92 12.29
N ALA A 115 -5.81 -15.60 13.26
CA ALA A 115 -6.79 -16.63 12.95
C ALA A 115 -7.75 -16.02 11.95
N ASP A 116 -7.84 -16.62 10.76
CA ASP A 116 -8.59 -16.11 9.62
C ASP A 116 -9.97 -15.73 10.15
N ILE A 117 -10.21 -14.43 10.38
CA ILE A 117 -11.49 -13.95 10.88
C ILE A 117 -12.38 -14.10 9.68
N GLY A 118 -12.94 -15.31 9.60
CA GLY A 118 -13.41 -15.89 8.37
C GLY A 118 -14.29 -14.91 7.63
N GLU A 119 -14.09 -14.88 6.32
CA GLU A 119 -15.08 -14.66 5.28
C GLU A 119 -16.52 -14.82 5.78
N THR A 120 -17.00 -13.86 6.55
CA THR A 120 -18.38 -13.78 7.02
C THR A 120 -18.85 -12.40 6.64
N HIS A 121 -18.80 -12.14 5.34
CA HIS A 121 -19.86 -11.53 4.54
C HIS A 121 -19.45 -11.82 3.10
N GLY A 122 -19.85 -13.01 2.64
CA GLY A 122 -19.90 -13.33 1.22
C GLY A 122 -20.80 -12.31 0.53
N LEU A 123 -20.21 -11.21 0.07
CA LEU A 123 -20.68 -10.59 -1.15
C LEU A 123 -20.22 -11.53 -2.25
N THR A 124 -21.12 -12.43 -2.64
CA THR A 124 -21.12 -13.07 -3.94
C THR A 124 -21.17 -11.95 -4.98
N ILE A 125 -20.02 -11.34 -5.28
CA ILE A 125 -19.85 -10.60 -6.52
C ILE A 125 -19.87 -11.71 -7.57
N GLY A 126 -20.98 -11.78 -8.30
CA GLY A 126 -21.24 -12.78 -9.32
C GLY A 126 -19.99 -13.06 -10.13
N SER A 127 -19.54 -14.31 -10.05
CA SER A 127 -18.58 -14.87 -10.97
C SER A 127 -19.17 -14.79 -12.38
N ASP A 128 -18.52 -13.99 -13.21
CA ASP A 128 -18.20 -14.36 -14.60
C ASP A 128 -19.41 -14.75 -15.47
N GLU A 129 -20.30 -13.81 -15.78
CA GLU A 129 -20.93 -13.80 -17.10
C GLU A 129 -20.09 -12.93 -18.04
N ARG A 130 -18.96 -13.48 -18.50
CA ARG A 130 -18.51 -13.13 -19.83
C ARG A 130 -19.62 -13.59 -20.77
N LEU A 131 -20.47 -12.67 -21.18
CA LEU A 131 -21.45 -12.90 -22.24
C LEU A 131 -20.74 -13.66 -23.38
N SER A 132 -21.31 -14.78 -23.78
CA SER A 132 -20.79 -15.61 -24.85
C SER A 132 -20.63 -14.76 -26.11
N SER A 133 -19.62 -15.05 -26.93
CA SER A 133 -19.38 -14.32 -28.19
C SER A 133 -20.59 -14.32 -29.14
N ALA A 134 -21.58 -15.20 -28.90
CA ALA A 134 -22.85 -15.26 -29.62
C ALA A 134 -23.87 -14.17 -29.22
N GLU A 135 -23.71 -13.49 -28.09
CA GLU A 135 -24.67 -12.49 -27.57
C GLU A 135 -24.20 -11.04 -27.77
N MET A 136 -23.05 -10.82 -28.40
CA MET A 136 -22.64 -9.46 -28.77
C MET A 136 -23.48 -8.95 -29.96
N PRO A 137 -24.09 -7.76 -29.87
CA PRO A 137 -24.77 -7.17 -31.02
C PRO A 137 -23.74 -6.92 -32.14
N LEU A 138 -24.09 -7.40 -33.33
CA LEU A 138 -23.32 -7.29 -34.58
C LEU A 138 -22.67 -5.90 -34.70
N ARG A 139 -21.35 -5.82 -34.50
CA ARG A 139 -20.58 -4.67 -34.96
C ARG A 139 -20.58 -4.70 -36.48
N LEU A 140 -21.28 -3.74 -37.09
CA LEU A 140 -21.24 -3.48 -38.52
C LEU A 140 -19.77 -3.32 -38.94
N ASN A 141 -19.29 -4.31 -39.67
CA ASN A 141 -17.95 -4.38 -40.23
C ASN A 141 -17.88 -3.38 -41.41
N PRO A 142 -17.00 -2.37 -41.43
CA PRO A 142 -16.80 -1.55 -42.62
C PRO A 142 -15.84 -2.28 -43.57
N THR A 143 -16.33 -3.30 -44.27
CA THR A 143 -15.65 -3.82 -45.46
C THR A 143 -16.27 -3.19 -46.70
N SER A 144 -15.59 -2.17 -47.25
CA SER A 144 -15.65 -1.85 -48.67
C SER A 144 -14.36 -1.17 -49.11
N ARG A 145 -13.27 -1.96 -49.18
CA ARG A 145 -12.27 -1.71 -50.22
C ARG A 145 -12.85 -2.29 -51.51
N ARG A 146 -13.23 -1.43 -52.45
CA ARG A 146 -13.45 -1.83 -53.85
C ARG A 146 -12.13 -1.69 -54.61
N PRO A 147 -11.79 -2.63 -55.50
CA PRO A 147 -10.80 -2.41 -56.54
C PRO A 147 -11.49 -1.82 -57.78
N HIS A 148 -10.86 -0.80 -58.39
CA HIS A 148 -10.72 -0.57 -59.84
C HIS A 148 -9.95 0.73 -60.04
#